data_AF-A0A7W4BU12-F1
#
_entry.id   AF-A0A7W4BU12-F1
#
_cell.length_a   1.000
_cell.length_b   1.000
_cell.length_c   1.000
_cell.angle_alpha   90.00
_cell.angle_beta   90.00
_cell.angle_gamma   90.00
#
_symmetry.space_group_name_H-M   'P 1'
#
loop_
_entity.id
_entity.type
_entity.pdbx_description
1 polymer ?
#
loop_
_entity_poly.entity_id
_entity_poly.type
_entity_poly.pdbx_seq_one_letter_code
_entity_poly.pdbx_strand_id
1 'polypeptide(L)'
;MNKLMGIAPRHPGLWVDLTETELHGTQTIQTLQTVTQGEAELSQLCSQLAILSQQGRWIVLISPPHIGYKHMLASAGVRMDRILLVHTKDEVETLWAMEKALTSGTSSAVVTWTSSLDARDSRRLEIVAKSARALGVVIEDVNAHLPHKHQLVSPTLTNGTSNFCSFH
;
A
#
# COMPACT_ATOMS: atom_id res chain seq x y z
N MET A 1 42.96 8.80 -54.97
CA MET A 1 43.21 9.73 -53.85
C MET A 1 42.08 9.49 -52.85
N ASN A 2 42.26 8.68 -51.79
CA ASN A 2 42.71 9.07 -50.44
C ASN A 2 42.16 10.44 -50.01
N LYS A 3 41.60 10.70 -48.82
CA LYS A 3 41.33 9.95 -47.58
C LYS A 3 40.55 10.97 -46.70
N LEU A 4 39.71 10.47 -45.77
CA LEU A 4 39.43 11.08 -44.45
C LEU A 4 38.76 12.49 -44.39
N MET A 5 37.47 12.50 -44.06
CA MET A 5 36.88 13.40 -43.05
C MET A 5 35.65 12.68 -42.48
N GLY A 6 35.47 12.43 -41.19
CA GLY A 6 36.33 12.59 -40.02
C GLY A 6 35.73 11.66 -38.95
N ILE A 7 36.60 10.98 -38.22
CA ILE A 7 36.22 10.28 -36.98
C ILE A 7 36.49 11.28 -35.85
N ALA A 8 35.44 11.67 -35.15
CA ALA A 8 35.54 12.17 -33.79
C ALA A 8 34.43 11.52 -32.94
N PRO A 9 34.70 11.24 -31.65
CA PRO A 9 34.35 9.96 -31.03
C PRO A 9 33.32 10.07 -29.89
N ARG A 10 32.62 8.95 -29.66
CA ARG A 10 32.28 8.34 -28.36
C ARG A 10 31.82 9.30 -27.24
N HIS A 11 30.51 9.47 -27.11
CA HIS A 11 29.91 9.67 -25.77
C HIS A 11 28.87 8.56 -25.54
N PRO A 12 29.10 7.65 -24.58
CA PRO A 12 28.10 6.68 -24.19
C PRO A 12 27.07 7.37 -23.30
N GLY A 13 25.80 7.11 -23.58
CA GLY A 13 24.72 7.42 -22.65
C GLY A 13 23.98 8.73 -22.96
N LEU A 14 22.66 8.63 -22.77
CA LEU A 14 21.68 9.71 -22.66
C LEU A 14 20.86 10.13 -23.89
N TRP A 15 20.82 9.35 -24.96
CA TRP A 15 19.50 9.10 -25.56
C TRP A 15 18.81 8.06 -24.70
N VAL A 16 18.36 8.48 -23.51
CA VAL A 16 17.29 7.75 -22.84
C VAL A 16 16.03 8.20 -23.55
N ASP A 17 15.79 7.60 -24.72
CA ASP A 17 14.44 7.12 -24.94
C ASP A 17 14.17 6.23 -23.74
N LEU A 18 13.58 6.81 -22.68
CA LEU A 18 12.87 6.05 -21.66
C LEU A 18 11.70 5.46 -22.43
N THR A 19 12.01 4.46 -23.25
CA THR A 19 11.03 3.50 -23.71
C THR A 19 10.29 3.12 -22.44
N GLU A 20 8.97 3.20 -22.49
CA GLU A 20 8.03 2.87 -21.42
C GLU A 20 8.20 1.41 -20.90
N THR A 21 9.30 0.76 -21.25
CA THR A 21 9.64 -0.65 -21.19
C THR A 21 10.71 -0.98 -20.13
N GLU A 22 11.41 -0.01 -19.53
CA GLU A 22 12.37 -0.28 -18.42
C GLU A 22 11.82 0.00 -17.01
N LEU A 23 10.51 0.19 -16.86
CA LEU A 23 9.82 0.16 -15.57
C LEU A 23 9.02 -1.14 -15.36
N HIS A 24 9.38 -2.22 -16.04
CA HIS A 24 9.00 -3.57 -15.62
C HIS A 24 9.81 -4.01 -14.38
N GLY A 25 9.92 -3.13 -13.39
CA GLY A 25 10.23 -3.55 -12.03
C GLY A 25 9.19 -4.58 -11.64
N THR A 26 9.66 -5.66 -11.01
CA THR A 26 8.88 -6.83 -10.61
C THR A 26 7.47 -6.39 -10.20
N GLN A 27 6.47 -6.81 -10.97
CA GLN A 27 5.05 -6.58 -10.74
C GLN A 27 4.61 -7.40 -9.51
N THR A 28 5.18 -7.04 -8.37
CA THR A 28 5.07 -7.70 -7.08
C THR A 28 4.64 -6.65 -6.09
N ILE A 29 3.69 -7.03 -5.25
CA ILE A 29 3.30 -6.25 -4.08
C ILE A 29 4.27 -6.64 -2.97
N GLN A 30 4.92 -5.65 -2.36
CA GLN A 30 5.83 -5.86 -1.23
C GLN A 30 5.03 -5.86 0.07
N THR A 31 5.20 -6.89 0.89
CA THR A 31 4.58 -6.97 2.21
C THR A 31 5.63 -6.75 3.29
N LEU A 32 5.37 -5.81 4.20
CA LEU A 32 6.24 -5.42 5.31
C LEU A 32 5.47 -5.59 6.62
N GLN A 33 6.05 -6.31 7.59
CA GLN A 33 5.51 -6.35 8.95
C GLN A 33 5.97 -5.11 9.71
N THR A 34 5.09 -4.46 10.46
CA THR A 34 5.48 -3.32 11.30
C THR A 34 5.36 -3.63 12.79
N VAL A 35 6.26 -3.01 13.56
CA VAL A 35 6.12 -2.84 15.02
C VAL A 35 5.96 -1.37 15.41
N THR A 36 5.98 -0.46 14.43
CA THR A 36 5.98 1.00 14.60
C THR A 36 4.78 1.67 13.93
N GLN A 37 3.65 0.94 13.79
CA GLN A 37 2.47 1.42 13.06
C GLN A 37 2.79 1.85 11.60
N GLY A 38 3.86 1.35 11.02
CA GLY A 38 4.28 1.67 9.66
C GLY A 38 5.15 2.91 9.53
N GLU A 39 5.58 3.55 10.63
CA GLU A 39 6.44 4.73 10.58
C GLU A 39 7.82 4.39 9.98
N ALA A 40 8.47 3.34 10.48
CA ALA A 40 9.78 2.92 10.00
C ALA A 40 9.74 2.47 8.53
N GLU A 41 8.71 1.68 8.18
CA GLU A 41 8.51 1.16 6.82
C GLU A 41 8.24 2.30 5.83
N LEU A 42 7.39 3.27 6.20
CA LEU A 42 7.15 4.44 5.37
C LEU A 42 8.40 5.32 5.25
N SER A 43 9.19 5.47 6.33
CA SER A 43 10.47 6.20 6.29
C SER A 43 11.46 5.55 5.32
N GLN A 44 11.53 4.22 5.26
CA GLN A 44 12.37 3.50 4.30
C GLN A 44 11.93 3.78 2.86
N LEU A 45 10.62 3.89 2.61
CA LEU A 45 10.05 4.12 1.28
C LEU A 45 10.15 5.58 0.83
N CYS A 46 10.39 6.53 1.73
CA CYS A 46 10.31 7.96 1.45
C CYS A 46 11.15 8.41 0.25
N SER A 47 12.38 7.91 0.10
CA SER A 47 13.26 8.26 -1.04
C SER A 47 12.68 7.78 -2.38
N GLN A 48 12.14 6.56 -2.41
CA GLN A 48 11.49 5.99 -3.59
C GLN A 48 10.18 6.75 -3.91
N LEU A 49 9.36 7.05 -2.90
CA LEU A 49 8.14 7.82 -3.06
C LEU A 49 8.42 9.24 -3.56
N ALA A 50 9.53 9.86 -3.15
CA ALA A 50 9.91 11.18 -3.64
C ALA A 50 10.14 11.16 -5.15
N ILE A 51 10.89 10.17 -5.66
CA ILE A 51 11.12 9.96 -7.10
C ILE A 51 9.79 9.69 -7.82
N LEU A 52 8.97 8.77 -7.30
CA LEU A 52 7.69 8.39 -7.93
C LEU A 52 6.68 9.53 -7.95
N SER A 53 6.72 10.44 -6.97
CA SER A 53 5.83 11.60 -6.91
C SER A 53 6.10 12.63 -8.01
N GLN A 54 7.31 12.64 -8.57
CA GLN A 54 7.69 13.53 -9.67
C GLN A 54 7.10 13.10 -11.02
N GLN A 55 6.63 11.85 -11.14
CA GLN A 55 6.02 11.32 -12.37
C GLN A 55 4.65 11.92 -12.70
N GLY A 56 4.12 12.81 -11.85
CA GLY A 56 2.82 13.47 -12.07
C GLY A 56 1.60 12.59 -11.77
N ARG A 57 1.81 11.35 -11.32
CA ARG A 57 0.79 10.39 -10.87
C ARG A 57 0.67 10.41 -9.35
N TRP A 58 -0.44 9.89 -8.83
CA TRP A 58 -0.73 9.87 -7.39
C TRP A 58 0.15 8.89 -6.62
N ILE A 59 0.59 9.31 -5.43
CA ILE A 59 1.01 8.42 -4.34
C ILE A 59 -0.21 8.24 -3.43
N VAL A 60 -0.76 7.04 -3.42
CA VAL A 60 -1.98 6.73 -2.66
C VAL A 60 -1.60 6.11 -1.33
N LEU A 61 -2.08 6.69 -0.23
CA LEU A 61 -1.94 6.16 1.13
C LEU A 61 -3.32 5.67 1.57
N ILE A 62 -3.44 4.38 1.87
CA ILE A 62 -4.72 3.74 2.21
C ILE A 62 -4.70 3.32 3.67
N SER A 63 -5.63 3.89 4.42
CA SER A 63 -5.84 3.66 5.85
C SER A 63 -4.59 3.79 6.71
N PRO A 64 -3.71 4.80 6.49
CA PRO A 64 -2.58 5.01 7.37
C PRO A 64 -3.09 5.31 8.79
N PRO A 65 -2.42 4.79 9.82
CA PRO A 65 -2.70 5.15 11.21
C PRO A 65 -2.28 6.60 11.48
N HIS A 66 -2.39 7.04 12.72
CA HIS A 66 -1.97 8.37 13.16
C HIS A 66 -0.44 8.54 13.24
N ILE A 67 0.27 8.13 12.18
CA ILE A 67 1.70 8.38 11.99
C ILE A 67 1.90 9.77 11.38
N GLY A 68 3.01 10.43 11.72
CA GLY A 68 3.38 11.76 11.22
C GLY A 68 3.73 11.82 9.72
N TYR A 69 3.06 11.05 8.86
CA TYR A 69 3.41 10.81 7.46
C TYR A 69 3.60 12.10 6.68
N LYS A 70 2.81 13.15 6.96
CA LYS A 70 2.94 14.45 6.28
C LYS A 70 4.34 15.04 6.44
N HIS A 71 4.86 15.05 7.67
CA HIS A 71 6.18 15.59 7.97
C HIS A 71 7.26 14.71 7.34
N MET A 72 7.17 13.40 7.47
CA MET A 72 8.13 12.45 6.89
C MET A 72 8.24 12.61 5.37
N LEU A 73 7.11 12.55 4.68
CA LEU A 73 7.08 12.64 3.22
C LEU A 73 7.52 14.05 2.75
N ALA A 74 7.11 15.12 3.42
CA ALA A 74 7.54 16.47 3.08
C ALA A 74 9.06 16.64 3.27
N SER A 75 9.61 16.14 4.38
CA SER A 75 11.05 16.21 4.67
C SER A 75 11.90 15.43 3.67
N ALA A 76 11.33 14.37 3.08
CA ALA A 76 11.97 13.59 2.03
C ALA A 76 11.82 14.19 0.61
N GLY A 77 11.15 15.34 0.47
CA GLY A 77 10.94 16.00 -0.83
C GLY A 77 9.84 15.36 -1.68
N VAL A 78 8.93 14.59 -1.08
CA VAL A 78 7.75 14.07 -1.77
C VAL A 78 6.82 15.24 -2.13
N ARG A 79 6.27 15.21 -3.34
CA ARG A 79 5.27 16.19 -3.78
C ARG A 79 3.96 16.03 -3.03
N MET A 80 3.72 16.91 -2.06
CA MET A 80 2.51 16.90 -1.24
C MET A 80 1.24 17.12 -2.05
N ASP A 81 1.31 17.80 -3.20
CA ASP A 81 0.21 17.98 -4.15
C ASP A 81 -0.17 16.68 -4.91
N ARG A 82 0.63 15.61 -4.74
CA ARG A 82 0.44 14.29 -5.36
C ARG A 82 0.20 13.19 -4.34
N ILE A 83 -0.14 13.54 -3.10
CA ILE A 83 -0.57 12.58 -2.09
C ILE A 83 -2.10 12.48 -2.11
N LEU A 84 -2.62 11.26 -2.29
CA LEU A 84 -4.03 10.95 -2.11
C LEU A 84 -4.20 10.08 -0.87
N LEU A 85 -4.96 10.57 0.10
CA LEU A 85 -5.29 9.83 1.32
C LEU A 85 -6.67 9.18 1.18
N VAL A 86 -6.76 7.88 1.42
CA VAL A 86 -8.00 7.11 1.39
C VAL A 86 -8.22 6.50 2.77
N HIS A 87 -9.37 6.80 3.38
CA HIS A 87 -9.81 6.14 4.61
C HIS A 87 -10.90 5.14 4.27
N THR A 88 -10.72 3.89 4.68
CA THR A 88 -11.68 2.81 4.48
C THR A 88 -12.33 2.43 5.80
N LYS A 89 -13.49 1.78 5.72
CA LYS A 89 -14.31 1.37 6.87
C LYS A 89 -13.89 0.02 7.43
N ASP A 90 -13.39 -0.86 6.57
CA ASP A 90 -12.99 -2.23 6.90
C ASP A 90 -11.87 -2.73 5.97
N GLU A 91 -11.33 -3.91 6.28
CA GLU A 91 -10.24 -4.55 5.52
C GLU A 91 -10.64 -4.91 4.09
N VAL A 92 -11.92 -5.26 3.85
CA VAL A 92 -12.41 -5.59 2.51
C VAL A 92 -12.36 -4.37 1.61
N GLU A 93 -12.80 -3.22 2.11
CA GLU A 93 -12.71 -1.95 1.41
C GLU A 93 -11.25 -1.48 1.26
N THR A 94 -10.40 -1.72 2.26
CA THR A 94 -8.93 -1.45 2.18
C THR A 94 -8.30 -2.17 0.99
N LEU A 95 -8.49 -3.49 0.89
CA LEU A 95 -7.90 -4.30 -0.18
C LEU A 95 -8.53 -3.99 -1.54
N TRP A 96 -9.83 -3.71 -1.58
CA TRP A 96 -10.49 -3.26 -2.81
C TRP A 96 -9.95 -1.90 -3.29
N ALA A 97 -9.78 -0.93 -2.39
CA ALA A 97 -9.22 0.37 -2.72
C ALA A 97 -7.78 0.23 -3.23
N MET A 98 -6.97 -0.64 -2.61
CA MET A 98 -5.63 -0.97 -3.08
C MET A 98 -5.65 -1.53 -4.51
N GLU A 99 -6.50 -2.52 -4.78
CA GLU A 99 -6.64 -3.11 -6.12
C GLU A 99 -7.00 -2.06 -7.18
N LYS A 100 -7.96 -1.17 -6.87
CA LYS A 100 -8.35 -0.10 -7.79
C LYS A 100 -7.24 0.92 -8.00
N ALA A 101 -6.56 1.33 -6.93
CA ALA A 101 -5.46 2.27 -7.04
C ALA A 101 -4.30 1.72 -7.89
N LEU A 102 -3.96 0.44 -7.73
CA LEU A 102 -2.90 -0.25 -8.47
C LEU A 102 -3.21 -0.41 -9.97
N THR A 103 -4.48 -0.66 -10.31
CA THR A 103 -4.90 -0.98 -11.68
C THR A 103 -5.42 0.24 -12.46
N SER A 104 -5.69 1.36 -11.79
CA SER A 104 -6.22 2.60 -12.38
C SER A 104 -5.32 3.24 -13.45
N GLY A 105 -4.00 3.02 -13.39
CA GLY A 105 -3.01 3.73 -14.21
C GLY A 105 -2.74 5.18 -13.81
N THR A 106 -3.47 5.73 -12.84
CA THR A 106 -3.31 7.12 -12.36
C THR A 106 -2.39 7.26 -11.16
N SER A 107 -1.96 6.13 -10.58
CA SER A 107 -1.08 6.08 -9.40
C SER A 107 0.33 5.65 -9.81
N SER A 108 1.36 6.19 -9.16
CA SER A 108 2.75 5.72 -9.26
C SER A 108 3.14 4.83 -8.08
N ALA A 109 2.52 5.02 -6.92
CA ALA A 109 2.65 4.14 -5.76
C ALA A 109 1.35 4.03 -4.97
N VAL A 110 1.15 2.89 -4.31
CA VAL A 110 0.06 2.61 -3.39
C VAL A 110 0.66 1.97 -2.15
N VAL A 111 0.51 2.63 -1.00
CA VAL A 111 0.94 2.13 0.31
C VAL A 111 -0.31 1.89 1.15
N THR A 112 -0.48 0.67 1.63
CA THR A 112 -1.70 0.22 2.30
C THR A 112 -1.37 -0.31 3.68
N TRP A 113 -2.08 0.19 4.69
CA TRP A 113 -1.98 -0.27 6.07
C TRP A 113 -3.18 -1.18 6.36
N THR A 114 -2.91 -2.40 6.82
CA THR A 114 -3.95 -3.41 7.07
C THR A 114 -3.50 -4.41 8.13
N SER A 115 -4.42 -5.21 8.68
CA SER A 115 -4.05 -6.40 9.45
C SER A 115 -3.33 -7.42 8.55
N SER A 116 -2.69 -8.41 9.17
CA SER A 116 -1.97 -9.45 8.43
C SER A 116 -2.86 -10.13 7.38
N LEU A 117 -2.35 -10.23 6.15
CA LEU A 117 -3.09 -10.85 5.06
C LEU A 117 -3.13 -12.37 5.23
N ASP A 118 -4.29 -12.96 4.97
CA ASP A 118 -4.37 -14.41 4.85
C ASP A 118 -3.81 -14.89 3.50
N ALA A 119 -3.69 -16.21 3.33
CA ALA A 119 -3.16 -16.80 2.10
C ALA A 119 -4.05 -16.50 0.87
N ARG A 120 -5.36 -16.33 1.07
CA ARG A 120 -6.32 -16.09 -0.02
C ARG A 120 -6.18 -14.68 -0.56
N ASP A 121 -6.12 -13.70 0.33
CA ASP A 121 -5.99 -12.29 -0.02
C ASP A 121 -4.58 -11.99 -0.55
N SER A 122 -3.54 -12.59 0.02
CA SER A 122 -2.18 -12.55 -0.52
C SER A 122 -2.15 -13.05 -1.97
N ARG A 123 -2.76 -14.22 -2.23
CA ARG A 123 -2.81 -14.78 -3.57
C ARG A 123 -3.62 -13.92 -4.54
N ARG A 124 -4.73 -13.34 -4.09
CA ARG A 124 -5.53 -12.40 -4.88
C ARG A 124 -4.70 -11.17 -5.25
N LEU A 125 -3.97 -10.60 -4.31
CA LEU A 125 -3.10 -9.45 -4.56
C LEU A 125 -1.98 -9.78 -5.54
N GLU A 126 -1.37 -10.96 -5.47
CA GLU A 126 -0.40 -11.40 -6.49
C GLU A 126 -0.99 -11.45 -7.90
N ILE A 127 -2.27 -11.82 -8.05
CA ILE A 127 -2.96 -11.79 -9.34
C ILE A 127 -3.14 -10.34 -9.81
N VAL A 128 -3.54 -9.45 -8.90
CA VAL A 128 -3.67 -8.00 -9.19
C VAL A 128 -2.33 -7.40 -9.59
N ALA A 129 -1.24 -7.81 -8.94
CA ALA A 129 0.10 -7.30 -9.19
C ALA A 129 0.51 -7.44 -10.66
N LYS A 130 0.11 -8.53 -11.33
CA LYS A 130 0.35 -8.77 -12.78
C LYS A 130 -0.26 -7.73 -13.71
N SER A 131 -1.23 -6.95 -13.23
CA SER A 131 -1.88 -5.87 -13.98
C SER A 131 -1.65 -4.50 -13.34
N ALA A 132 -0.85 -4.44 -12.27
CA ALA A 132 -0.54 -3.21 -11.58
C ALA A 132 0.35 -2.32 -12.45
N ARG A 133 0.05 -1.01 -12.43
CA ARG A 133 0.82 0.03 -13.14
C ARG A 133 1.55 0.96 -12.18
N ALA A 134 1.62 0.56 -10.91
CA ALA A 134 2.14 1.32 -9.78
C ALA A 134 2.91 0.38 -8.84
N LEU A 135 3.83 0.95 -8.06
CA LEU A 135 4.42 0.26 -6.92
C LEU A 135 3.31 -0.08 -5.90
N GLY A 136 3.26 -1.32 -5.43
CA GLY A 136 2.34 -1.75 -4.38
C GLY A 136 3.08 -2.15 -3.12
N VAL A 137 2.71 -1.57 -1.98
CA VAL A 137 3.23 -1.93 -0.67
C VAL A 137 2.08 -2.15 0.31
N VAL A 138 2.17 -3.25 1.05
CA VAL A 138 1.32 -3.59 2.19
C VAL A 138 2.17 -3.50 3.44
N ILE A 139 1.72 -2.71 4.42
CA ILE A 139 2.26 -2.64 5.76
C ILE A 139 1.25 -3.35 6.67
N GLU A 140 1.65 -4.49 7.21
CA GLU A 140 0.83 -5.38 8.02
C GLU A 140 1.06 -5.16 9.52
N ASP A 141 0.10 -5.64 10.31
CA ASP A 141 0.15 -5.68 11.78
C ASP A 141 0.14 -4.31 12.45
N VAL A 142 -0.49 -3.35 11.78
CA VAL A 142 -0.56 -1.95 12.22
C VAL A 142 -1.37 -1.78 13.53
N ASN A 143 -2.20 -2.78 13.85
CA ASN A 143 -3.05 -2.82 15.05
C ASN A 143 -2.66 -3.92 16.05
N ALA A 144 -1.48 -4.56 15.92
CA ALA A 144 -1.03 -5.66 16.80
C ALA A 144 -1.17 -5.38 18.30
N HIS A 145 -0.96 -4.12 18.66
CA HIS A 145 -0.92 -3.62 20.04
C HIS A 145 -2.31 -3.22 20.57
N LEU A 146 -3.35 -3.21 19.73
CA LEU A 146 -4.72 -3.21 20.23
C LEU A 146 -5.08 -4.63 20.64
N PRO A 147 -5.43 -4.88 21.92
CA PRO A 147 -5.91 -6.19 22.33
C PRO A 147 -7.09 -6.56 21.44
N HIS A 148 -6.98 -7.72 20.80
CA HIS A 148 -8.03 -8.36 20.02
C HIS A 148 -9.35 -8.14 20.75
N LYS A 149 -10.28 -7.41 20.15
CA LYS A 149 -11.59 -7.15 20.75
C LYS A 149 -12.32 -8.48 20.75
N HIS A 150 -12.06 -9.30 21.76
CA HIS A 150 -12.72 -10.57 21.98
C HIS A 150 -14.22 -10.26 22.00
N GLN A 151 -14.90 -10.72 20.96
CA GLN A 151 -16.34 -10.70 20.83
C GLN A 151 -16.90 -11.30 22.12
N LEU A 152 -17.32 -10.46 23.07
CA LEU A 152 -18.07 -10.90 24.23
C LEU A 152 -19.42 -11.37 23.72
N VAL A 153 -19.49 -12.64 23.35
CA VAL A 153 -20.73 -13.39 23.23
C VAL A 153 -21.33 -13.39 24.64
N SER A 154 -22.22 -12.43 24.89
CA SER A 154 -23.01 -12.42 26.13
C SER A 154 -24.02 -13.56 26.03
N PRO A 155 -24.16 -14.41 27.06
CA PRO A 155 -25.05 -15.56 27.01
C PRO A 155 -26.49 -15.10 26.83
N THR A 156 -27.17 -15.67 25.83
CA THR A 156 -28.63 -15.65 25.73
C THR A 156 -29.22 -16.24 27.01
N LEU A 157 -29.70 -15.38 27.92
CA LEU A 157 -30.63 -15.78 28.97
C LEU A 157 -31.95 -16.17 28.29
N THR A 158 -32.12 -17.46 28.02
CA THR A 158 -33.37 -18.02 27.53
C THR A 158 -34.33 -18.21 28.70
N ASN A 159 -35.40 -17.42 28.64
CA ASN A 159 -36.77 -17.68 29.07
C ASN A 159 -37.05 -18.38 30.40
N GLY A 160 -37.84 -17.68 31.20
CA GLY A 160 -38.50 -18.21 32.37
C GLY A 160 -39.54 -19.27 32.04
N THR A 161 -39.69 -20.17 33.00
CA THR A 161 -40.91 -20.92 33.25
C THR A 161 -41.27 -20.69 34.71
N SER A 162 -42.22 -19.78 34.90
CA SER A 162 -43.06 -19.73 36.08
C SER A 162 -43.77 -21.08 36.22
N ASN A 163 -43.56 -21.79 37.33
CA ASN A 163 -44.49 -22.83 37.75
C ASN A 163 -44.93 -22.57 39.19
N PHE A 164 -46.25 -22.50 39.31
CA PHE A 164 -47.02 -22.12 40.46
C PHE A 164 -47.04 -23.18 41.56
N CYS A 165 -47.39 -22.69 42.76
CA CYS A 165 -47.72 -23.42 43.98
C CYS A 165 -48.60 -24.66 43.77
N SER A 166 -48.43 -25.65 44.64
CA SER A 166 -49.55 -26.37 45.28
C SER A 166 -49.10 -26.94 46.61
N PHE A 167 -49.72 -26.44 47.68
CA PHE A 167 -49.76 -27.06 49.00
C PHE A 167 -50.66 -28.29 48.95
N HIS A 168 -50.22 -29.40 49.52
CA HIS A 168 -51.05 -30.25 50.37
C HIS A 168 -50.17 -30.95 51.40
#